data_AF-A0A7W5KBR9-F1
#
_entry.id   AF-A0A7W5KBR9-F1
#
_cell.length_a   1.000
_cell.length_b   1.000
_cell.length_c   1.000
_cell.angle_alpha   90.00
_cell.angle_beta   90.00
_cell.angle_gamma   90.00
#
_symmetry.space_group_name_H-M   'P 1'
#
loop_
_entity.id
_entity.type
_entity.pdbx_description
1 polymer ?
#
loop_
_entity_poly.entity_id
_entity_poly.type
_entity_poly.pdbx_seq_one_letter_code
_entity_poly.pdbx_strand_id
1 'polypeptide(L)'
;MIPSSRSTCGSIAAIAAALLAVVVSAAPPGAEAQKRRTPARSSARAATKADPVKDLVLAIAVNQRRDGESLFAACERSSFQTLAWTLDAMRTRIALEKGEYETEAEFGVRRRKLEDALNQDRELVVCQPLDDNEDAPFRYDAERQVFAGTFSRHQNVWRDVKRTGSYVSKTRMGVSATVRSSVQIEYDVDLGSALSDRRSDCLKGSYQAEYELAVARENAPLLKARGYLVFTGRLVAPFVDRDDTAGSPTLDDPNDVYERSLTVHFEPSTVSVAGPIGPAAWTCSFRSAG
;
A
#
# COMPACT_ATOMS: atom_id res chain seq x y z
N MET A 1 -12.15 53.42 -11.29
CA MET A 1 -12.44 54.14 -12.54
C MET A 1 -11.50 53.63 -13.62
N ILE A 2 -12.04 52.88 -14.58
CA ILE A 2 -11.47 52.53 -15.90
C ILE A 2 -12.08 53.60 -16.85
N PRO A 3 -11.42 54.14 -17.91
CA PRO A 3 -10.99 53.27 -19.01
C PRO A 3 -9.85 53.70 -19.98
N SER A 4 -9.33 52.68 -20.66
CA SER A 4 -9.23 52.55 -22.14
C SER A 4 -8.28 53.43 -22.97
N SER A 5 -7.28 52.79 -23.58
CA SER A 5 -7.25 52.39 -25.02
C SER A 5 -6.07 51.42 -25.20
N ARG A 6 -6.14 50.16 -25.66
CA ARG A 6 -6.61 49.51 -26.91
C ARG A 6 -6.06 50.12 -28.20
N SER A 7 -5.11 49.42 -28.84
CA SER A 7 -5.15 48.82 -30.20
C SER A 7 -3.72 48.61 -30.73
N THR A 8 -3.31 47.63 -31.54
CA THR A 8 -3.74 46.29 -32.02
C THR A 8 -2.72 45.89 -33.10
N CYS A 9 -2.61 44.59 -33.39
CA CYS A 9 -2.12 43.98 -34.65
C CYS A 9 -0.61 44.04 -34.91
N GLY A 10 0.07 43.00 -35.43
CA GLY A 10 -0.31 41.67 -35.93
C GLY A 10 1.03 41.00 -36.35
N SER A 11 1.28 39.75 -36.02
CA SER A 11 0.90 38.55 -36.79
C SER A 11 1.86 38.18 -37.95
N ILE A 12 2.53 37.04 -37.75
CA ILE A 12 2.58 35.87 -38.66
C ILE A 12 3.74 35.71 -39.69
N ALA A 13 4.25 34.46 -39.69
CA ALA A 13 4.89 33.63 -40.73
C ALA A 13 6.38 33.87 -41.06
N ALA A 14 7.31 32.91 -40.95
CA ALA A 14 7.39 31.46 -41.28
C ALA A 14 8.12 31.18 -42.61
N ILE A 15 8.72 29.98 -42.67
CA ILE A 15 9.21 29.22 -43.85
C ILE A 15 10.67 29.52 -44.23
N ALA A 16 11.57 28.59 -44.60
CA ALA A 16 11.87 27.16 -44.40
C ALA A 16 12.98 26.82 -45.43
N ALA A 17 13.76 25.76 -45.16
CA ALA A 17 14.63 25.02 -46.12
C ALA A 17 15.87 25.79 -46.65
N ALA A 18 17.00 25.17 -46.98
CA ALA A 18 17.20 23.82 -47.48
C ALA A 18 18.60 23.24 -47.15
N LEU A 19 18.64 21.90 -47.21
CA LEU A 19 19.74 20.97 -47.00
C LEU A 19 20.68 20.82 -48.22
N LEU A 20 21.84 20.17 -47.95
CA LEU A 20 22.70 19.34 -48.81
C LEU A 20 23.90 19.99 -49.54
N ALA A 21 25.10 19.62 -49.07
CA ALA A 21 26.16 19.12 -49.96
C ALA A 21 26.96 18.03 -49.23
N VAL A 22 26.86 16.81 -49.77
CA VAL A 22 27.67 15.62 -49.45
C VAL A 22 28.91 15.64 -50.34
N VAL A 23 30.11 15.45 -49.77
CA VAL A 23 31.22 14.78 -50.49
C VAL A 23 31.93 13.84 -49.51
N VAL A 24 32.25 12.67 -50.06
CA VAL A 24 32.58 11.39 -49.45
C VAL A 24 34.10 11.14 -49.38
N SER A 25 34.50 10.41 -48.32
CA SER A 25 35.62 9.46 -48.21
C SER A 25 37.07 9.96 -48.11
N ALA A 26 37.71 9.64 -46.97
CA ALA A 26 38.86 8.74 -46.93
C ALA A 26 39.08 8.21 -45.48
N ALA A 27 39.00 6.89 -45.28
CA ALA A 27 39.64 6.21 -44.14
C ALA A 27 41.13 5.96 -44.51
N PRO A 28 42.07 5.77 -43.55
CA PRO A 28 42.23 4.45 -42.93
C PRO A 28 42.77 4.52 -41.47
N PRO A 29 43.41 3.49 -40.87
CA PRO A 29 42.89 2.80 -39.68
C PRO A 29 43.73 3.05 -38.42
N GLY A 30 43.14 2.88 -37.24
CA GLY A 30 43.90 2.97 -35.98
C GLY A 30 43.01 2.84 -34.76
N ALA A 31 42.65 1.60 -34.43
CA ALA A 31 41.96 1.29 -33.19
C ALA A 31 42.93 1.42 -32.00
N GLU A 32 42.92 2.57 -31.33
CA GLU A 32 43.38 2.65 -29.94
C GLU A 32 42.16 2.63 -29.01
N ALA A 33 41.91 1.45 -28.47
CA ALA A 33 40.93 1.24 -27.42
C ALA A 33 41.36 2.05 -26.17
N GLN A 34 40.73 3.21 -25.95
CA GLN A 34 40.76 3.87 -24.65
C GLN A 34 40.19 2.92 -23.59
N LYS A 35 41.10 2.32 -22.82
CA LYS A 35 40.82 1.60 -21.58
C LYS A 35 40.10 2.55 -20.62
N ARG A 36 38.77 2.60 -20.68
CA ARG A 36 37.95 3.14 -19.60
C ARG A 36 38.32 2.35 -18.35
N ARG A 37 39.02 3.00 -17.42
CA ARG A 37 39.22 2.51 -16.06
C ARG A 37 37.84 2.28 -15.46
N THR A 38 37.44 1.03 -15.37
CA THR A 38 36.33 0.59 -14.52
C THR A 38 36.65 1.08 -13.12
N PRO A 39 35.81 1.91 -12.47
CA PRO A 39 36.01 2.17 -11.06
C PRO A 39 35.92 0.82 -10.35
N ALA A 40 36.94 0.54 -9.53
CA ALA A 40 37.02 -0.66 -8.73
C ALA A 40 35.69 -0.84 -8.01
N ARG A 41 35.07 -2.01 -8.22
CA ARG A 41 34.01 -2.54 -7.35
C ARG A 41 34.46 -2.28 -5.91
N SER A 42 33.87 -1.27 -5.27
CA SER A 42 33.82 -1.25 -3.82
C SER A 42 33.24 -2.59 -3.44
N SER A 43 34.02 -3.39 -2.70
CA SER A 43 33.59 -4.65 -2.12
C SER A 43 32.16 -4.47 -1.63
N ALA A 44 31.21 -5.08 -2.34
CA ALA A 44 29.87 -5.25 -1.84
C ALA A 44 30.08 -5.88 -0.47
N ARG A 45 29.81 -5.11 0.59
CA ARG A 45 29.50 -5.67 1.90
C ARG A 45 28.61 -6.84 1.57
N ALA A 46 29.05 -8.07 1.86
CA ALA A 46 28.25 -9.25 1.62
C ALA A 46 26.86 -8.91 2.16
N ALA A 47 25.90 -8.70 1.27
CA ALA A 47 24.52 -8.54 1.67
C ALA A 47 24.22 -9.88 2.32
N THR A 48 24.28 -9.91 3.65
CA THR A 48 23.83 -11.04 4.45
C THR A 48 22.51 -11.46 3.82
N LYS A 49 22.48 -12.65 3.22
CA LYS A 49 21.28 -13.15 2.55
C LYS A 49 20.13 -12.93 3.52
N ALA A 50 19.13 -12.15 3.09
CA ALA A 50 17.94 -11.89 3.87
C ALA A 50 17.38 -13.24 4.35
N ASP A 51 17.21 -13.39 5.65
CA ASP A 51 16.59 -14.57 6.23
C ASP A 51 15.09 -14.26 6.36
N PRO A 52 14.25 -14.83 5.48
CA PRO A 52 12.85 -14.46 5.41
C PRO A 52 12.08 -14.80 6.70
N VAL A 53 12.58 -15.75 7.51
CA VAL A 53 12.00 -16.04 8.82
C VAL A 53 12.32 -14.92 9.80
N LYS A 54 13.58 -14.47 9.82
CA LYS A 54 14.01 -13.34 10.66
C LYS A 54 13.28 -12.05 10.28
N ASP A 55 13.09 -11.82 8.98
CA ASP A 55 12.39 -10.65 8.47
C ASP A 55 10.90 -10.67 8.87
N LEU A 56 10.25 -11.83 8.81
CA LEU A 56 8.88 -12.01 9.27
C LEU A 56 8.74 -11.76 10.78
N VAL A 57 9.64 -12.34 11.60
CA VAL A 57 9.65 -12.12 13.06
C VAL A 57 9.83 -10.63 13.38
N LEU A 58 10.73 -9.95 12.67
CA LEU A 58 10.94 -8.51 12.84
C LEU A 58 9.70 -7.71 12.42
N ALA A 59 9.07 -8.06 11.30
CA ALA A 59 7.86 -7.39 10.82
C ALA A 59 6.70 -7.55 11.80
N ILE A 60 6.50 -8.74 12.37
CA ILE A 60 5.54 -9.01 13.44
C ILE A 60 5.85 -8.14 14.66
N ALA A 61 7.08 -8.16 15.17
CA ALA A 61 7.47 -7.37 16.34
C ALA A 61 7.32 -5.85 16.12
N VAL A 62 7.58 -5.36 14.91
CA VAL A 62 7.39 -3.94 14.54
C VAL A 62 5.91 -3.56 14.50
N ASN A 63 5.02 -4.49 14.18
CA ASN A 63 3.57 -4.27 14.19
C ASN A 63 2.91 -4.69 15.51
N GLN A 64 3.66 -5.14 16.54
CA GLN A 64 3.10 -5.37 17.88
C GLN A 64 3.17 -4.10 18.72
N ARG A 65 2.15 -3.88 19.55
CA ARG A 65 2.14 -2.81 20.54
C ARG A 65 3.03 -3.16 21.74
N ARG A 66 3.89 -2.22 22.16
CA ARG A 66 4.74 -2.36 23.36
C ARG A 66 4.01 -1.93 24.63
N ASP A 67 4.45 -2.44 25.77
CA ASP A 67 3.83 -2.09 27.06
C ASP A 67 4.02 -0.60 27.36
N GLY A 68 2.93 0.07 27.74
CA GLY A 68 2.92 1.52 27.98
C GLY A 68 3.01 2.41 26.72
N GLU A 69 3.12 1.83 25.53
CA GLU A 69 3.15 2.58 24.26
C GLU A 69 1.72 3.05 23.90
N SER A 70 1.60 4.31 23.46
CA SER A 70 0.34 4.82 22.91
C SER A 70 0.06 4.20 21.54
N LEU A 71 -1.21 4.09 21.15
CA LEU A 71 -1.57 3.59 19.81
C LEU A 71 -0.96 4.46 18.70
N PHE A 72 -0.91 5.77 18.91
CA PHE A 72 -0.29 6.70 17.98
C PHE A 72 1.20 6.40 17.77
N ALA A 73 1.97 6.21 18.86
CA ALA A 73 3.39 5.87 18.77
C ALA A 73 3.63 4.49 18.14
N ALA A 74 2.74 3.52 18.43
CA ALA A 74 2.78 2.22 17.78
C ALA A 74 2.56 2.34 16.26
N CYS A 75 1.64 3.20 15.81
CA CYS A 75 1.39 3.46 14.39
C CYS A 75 2.50 4.21 13.68
N GLU A 76 3.18 5.17 14.35
CA GLU A 76 4.34 5.84 13.75
C GLU A 76 5.51 4.88 13.50
N ARG A 77 5.58 3.78 14.25
CA ARG A 77 6.61 2.74 14.14
C ARG A 77 6.21 1.59 13.22
N SER A 78 4.92 1.26 13.16
CA SER A 78 4.43 0.08 12.44
C SER A 78 4.57 0.24 10.93
N SER A 79 4.54 -0.88 10.21
CA SER A 79 4.62 -0.86 8.75
C SER A 79 3.83 -2.03 8.19
N PHE A 80 2.62 -1.71 7.73
CA PHE A 80 1.73 -2.69 7.11
C PHE A 80 2.32 -3.23 5.80
N GLN A 81 2.92 -2.37 4.98
CA GLN A 81 3.64 -2.76 3.77
C GLN A 81 4.71 -3.83 4.06
N THR A 82 5.55 -3.61 5.07
CA THR A 82 6.61 -4.57 5.42
C THR A 82 6.03 -5.89 5.92
N LEU A 83 4.95 -5.84 6.71
CA LEU A 83 4.24 -7.02 7.17
C LEU A 83 3.66 -7.83 6.00
N ALA A 84 2.92 -7.18 5.10
CA ALA A 84 2.31 -7.83 3.93
C ALA A 84 3.36 -8.50 3.03
N TRP A 85 4.48 -7.83 2.75
CA TRP A 85 5.56 -8.40 1.94
C TRP A 85 6.28 -9.57 2.59
N THR A 86 6.56 -9.49 3.89
CA THR A 86 7.24 -10.59 4.60
C THR A 86 6.32 -11.79 4.76
N LEU A 87 5.02 -11.58 4.95
CA LEU A 87 4.01 -12.64 4.88
C LEU A 87 3.96 -13.25 3.47
N ASP A 88 3.88 -12.46 2.39
CA ASP A 88 3.84 -12.98 1.01
C ASP A 88 5.10 -13.80 0.67
N ALA A 89 6.27 -13.30 1.06
CA ALA A 89 7.54 -14.01 0.88
C ALA A 89 7.56 -15.37 1.60
N MET A 90 6.82 -15.51 2.69
CA MET A 90 6.69 -16.71 3.49
C MET A 90 5.40 -17.50 3.21
N ARG A 91 4.54 -17.04 2.30
CA ARG A 91 3.18 -17.56 2.06
C ARG A 91 3.14 -19.07 1.90
N THR A 92 4.03 -19.63 1.08
CA THR A 92 4.09 -21.08 0.84
C THR A 92 4.50 -21.90 2.07
N ARG A 93 5.25 -21.30 3.00
CA ARG A 93 5.68 -21.95 4.25
C ARG A 93 4.65 -21.82 5.36
N ILE A 94 3.89 -20.73 5.37
CA ILE A 94 2.84 -20.46 6.37
C ILE A 94 1.44 -20.89 5.89
N ALA A 95 1.30 -21.32 4.64
CA ALA A 95 0.06 -21.83 4.09
C ALA A 95 -0.43 -23.03 4.91
N LEU A 96 -1.69 -22.96 5.33
CA LEU A 96 -2.34 -23.98 6.14
C LEU A 96 -3.24 -24.84 5.26
N GLU A 97 -2.63 -25.72 4.49
CA GLU A 97 -3.34 -26.81 3.82
C GLU A 97 -3.33 -28.04 4.70
N LYS A 98 -4.47 -28.72 4.82
CA LYS A 98 -4.56 -30.00 5.52
C LYS A 98 -3.81 -31.06 4.73
N GLY A 99 -2.91 -31.80 5.39
CA GLY A 99 -2.19 -32.90 4.74
C GLY A 99 -3.13 -34.05 4.38
N GLU A 100 -2.84 -34.77 3.30
CA GLU A 100 -3.63 -35.92 2.82
C GLU A 100 -3.84 -37.00 3.92
N TYR A 101 -2.83 -37.21 4.76
CA TYR A 101 -2.84 -38.20 5.85
C TYR A 101 -2.98 -37.59 7.25
N GLU A 102 -3.26 -36.28 7.33
CA GLU A 102 -3.42 -35.57 8.59
C GLU A 102 -4.88 -35.66 9.06
N THR A 103 -5.10 -36.07 10.32
CA THR A 103 -6.45 -36.04 10.88
C THR A 103 -6.91 -34.60 11.13
N GLU A 104 -8.22 -34.38 11.26
CA GLU A 104 -8.76 -33.04 11.53
C GLU A 104 -8.26 -32.46 12.87
N ALA A 105 -8.09 -33.32 13.87
CA ALA A 105 -7.57 -32.93 15.17
C ALA A 105 -6.09 -32.51 15.09
N GLU A 106 -5.27 -33.28 14.35
CA GLU A 106 -3.85 -32.96 14.12
C GLU A 106 -3.69 -31.66 13.33
N PHE A 107 -4.49 -31.48 12.27
CA PHE A 107 -4.53 -30.24 11.51
C PHE A 107 -4.90 -29.05 12.40
N GLY A 108 -5.94 -29.20 13.23
CA GLY A 108 -6.35 -28.18 14.18
C GLY A 108 -5.28 -27.84 15.23
N VAL A 109 -4.44 -28.80 15.63
CA VAL A 109 -3.31 -28.56 16.53
C VAL A 109 -2.16 -27.85 15.82
N ARG A 110 -1.79 -28.29 14.60
CA ARG A 110 -0.74 -27.66 13.81
C ARG A 110 -1.09 -26.21 13.44
N ARG A 111 -2.35 -25.99 13.04
CA ARG A 111 -2.88 -24.66 12.75
C ARG A 111 -2.73 -23.74 13.96
N ARG A 112 -3.25 -24.15 15.12
CA ARG A 112 -3.13 -23.38 16.37
C ARG A 112 -1.68 -23.06 16.72
N LYS A 113 -0.77 -24.04 16.64
CA LYS A 113 0.65 -23.80 16.90
C LYS A 113 1.27 -22.74 15.98
N LEU A 114 0.87 -22.71 14.71
CA LEU A 114 1.35 -21.69 13.76
C LEU A 114 0.72 -20.32 14.04
N GLU A 115 -0.58 -20.28 14.31
CA GLU A 115 -1.29 -19.06 14.71
C GLU A 115 -0.67 -18.46 15.99
N ASP A 116 -0.37 -19.29 16.99
CA ASP A 116 0.29 -18.87 18.24
C ASP A 116 1.70 -18.33 17.97
N ALA A 117 2.45 -18.96 17.06
CA ALA A 117 3.80 -18.53 16.71
C ALA A 117 3.83 -17.19 15.96
N LEU A 118 2.84 -16.95 15.08
CA LEU A 118 2.74 -15.72 14.28
C LEU A 118 2.15 -14.56 15.08
N ASN A 119 1.20 -14.85 15.97
CA ASN A 119 0.60 -13.80 16.79
C ASN A 119 1.43 -13.47 18.02
N GLN A 120 2.23 -14.40 18.56
CA GLN A 120 2.91 -14.25 19.85
C GLN A 120 1.91 -13.78 20.96
N ASP A 121 2.33 -13.60 22.20
CA ASP A 121 1.40 -13.25 23.30
C ASP A 121 0.84 -11.81 23.23
N ARG A 122 0.89 -11.14 22.07
CA ARG A 122 0.51 -9.73 21.90
C ARG A 122 -0.27 -9.49 20.62
N GLU A 123 -1.25 -8.60 20.71
CA GLU A 123 -2.00 -8.16 19.53
C GLU A 123 -1.12 -7.31 18.60
N LEU A 124 -1.36 -7.49 17.31
CA LEU A 124 -0.80 -6.70 16.24
C LEU A 124 -1.64 -5.44 16.01
N VAL A 125 -0.99 -4.40 15.49
CA VAL A 125 -1.61 -3.15 15.05
C VAL A 125 -1.41 -2.97 13.55
N VAL A 126 -2.51 -2.74 12.83
CA VAL A 126 -2.50 -2.29 11.44
C VAL A 126 -3.01 -0.86 11.43
N CYS A 127 -2.22 0.06 10.89
CA CYS A 127 -2.52 1.47 10.93
C CYS A 127 -2.70 2.02 9.51
N GLN A 128 -3.87 2.60 9.27
CA GLN A 128 -4.20 3.30 8.03
C GLN A 128 -4.18 4.82 8.31
N PRO A 129 -3.33 5.58 7.62
CA PRO A 129 -3.35 7.04 7.71
C PRO A 129 -4.71 7.63 7.33
N LEU A 130 -5.16 8.66 8.05
CA LEU A 130 -6.41 9.39 7.78
C LEU A 130 -6.23 10.54 6.77
N ASP A 131 -5.01 10.79 6.30
CA ASP A 131 -4.69 11.91 5.40
C ASP A 131 -5.17 11.63 3.98
N ASP A 132 -6.33 12.20 3.62
CA ASP A 132 -6.92 12.22 2.27
C ASP A 132 -6.78 10.88 1.51
N ASN A 133 -6.97 9.76 2.24
CA ASN A 133 -7.08 8.44 1.65
C ASN A 133 -8.45 8.33 0.97
N GLU A 134 -8.48 8.22 -0.36
CA GLU A 134 -9.72 8.09 -1.14
C GLU A 134 -10.55 6.87 -0.68
N ASP A 135 -9.87 5.82 -0.21
CA ASP A 135 -10.47 4.55 0.20
C ASP A 135 -10.95 4.56 1.67
N ALA A 136 -10.73 5.65 2.43
CA ALA A 136 -11.28 5.86 3.76
C ALA A 136 -11.74 7.32 3.95
N PRO A 137 -12.96 7.67 3.53
CA PRO A 137 -13.46 9.03 3.64
C PRO A 137 -13.53 9.46 5.11
N PHE A 138 -12.67 10.40 5.50
CA PHE A 138 -12.60 10.98 6.84
C PHE A 138 -12.84 12.49 6.76
N ARG A 139 -14.06 12.94 7.10
CA ARG A 139 -14.53 14.31 6.85
C ARG A 139 -14.90 15.00 8.16
N TYR A 140 -14.51 16.27 8.28
CA TYR A 140 -14.84 17.10 9.43
C TYR A 140 -16.08 17.96 9.15
N ASP A 141 -17.08 17.86 10.03
CA ASP A 141 -18.20 18.78 10.11
C ASP A 141 -17.86 19.88 11.14
N ALA A 142 -17.67 21.11 10.65
CA ALA A 142 -17.30 22.24 11.49
C ALA A 142 -18.46 22.81 12.32
N GLU A 143 -19.71 22.59 11.89
CA GLU A 143 -20.91 23.04 12.63
C GLU A 143 -21.15 22.13 13.83
N ARG A 144 -21.02 20.81 13.62
CA ARG A 144 -21.18 19.80 14.67
C ARG A 144 -19.91 19.55 15.47
N GLN A 145 -18.75 20.01 14.98
CA GLN A 145 -17.41 19.72 15.51
C GLN A 145 -17.12 18.22 15.64
N VAL A 146 -17.46 17.48 14.58
CA VAL A 146 -17.37 16.01 14.55
C VAL A 146 -16.65 15.56 13.28
N PHE A 147 -15.76 14.58 13.41
CA PHE A 147 -15.32 13.78 12.27
C PHE A 147 -16.28 12.63 12.03
N ALA A 148 -16.68 12.44 10.78
CA ALA A 148 -17.34 11.23 10.32
C ALA A 148 -16.37 10.44 9.44
N GLY A 149 -16.30 9.12 9.69
CA GLY A 149 -15.46 8.22 8.93
C GLY A 149 -16.14 6.87 8.69
N THR A 150 -15.60 6.12 7.73
CA THR A 150 -16.05 4.75 7.48
C THR A 150 -14.87 3.80 7.35
N PHE A 151 -15.11 2.52 7.62
CA PHE A 151 -14.18 1.45 7.25
C PHE A 151 -14.97 0.24 6.75
N SER A 152 -14.38 -0.53 5.85
CA SER A 152 -14.98 -1.73 5.27
C SER A 152 -14.31 -3.00 5.78
N ARG A 153 -14.98 -4.14 5.56
CA ARG A 153 -14.40 -5.45 5.83
C ARG A 153 -13.09 -5.67 5.07
N HIS A 154 -13.11 -5.37 3.77
CA HIS A 154 -11.92 -5.34 2.93
C HIS A 154 -11.52 -3.88 2.82
N GLN A 155 -10.45 -3.50 3.50
CA GLN A 155 -9.99 -2.12 3.58
C GLN A 155 -8.64 -2.00 2.89
N ASN A 156 -8.57 -1.15 1.86
CA ASN A 156 -7.27 -0.75 1.31
C ASN A 156 -6.59 0.17 2.32
N VAL A 157 -5.41 -0.24 2.78
CA VAL A 157 -4.62 0.49 3.78
C VAL A 157 -3.60 1.40 3.10
N TRP A 158 -3.06 0.97 1.97
CA TRP A 158 -2.02 1.69 1.24
C TRP A 158 -2.00 1.29 -0.25
N ARG A 159 -1.57 2.22 -1.10
CA ARG A 159 -1.31 2.00 -2.53
C ARG A 159 0.09 2.51 -2.89
N ASP A 160 0.87 1.69 -3.59
CA ASP A 160 2.16 2.05 -4.15
C ASP A 160 2.10 1.94 -5.68
N VAL A 161 2.72 2.88 -6.39
CA VAL A 161 2.79 2.85 -7.86
C VAL A 161 4.23 3.01 -8.28
N LYS A 162 4.81 1.94 -8.81
CA LYS A 162 6.19 1.90 -9.28
C LYS A 162 6.24 1.88 -10.79
N ARG A 163 6.81 2.93 -11.39
CA ARG A 163 7.13 2.94 -12.83
C ARG A 163 8.22 1.91 -13.12
N THR A 164 7.94 0.97 -14.01
CA THR A 164 8.86 -0.09 -14.42
C THR A 164 9.61 0.25 -15.69
N GLY A 165 9.05 1.13 -16.53
CA GLY A 165 9.72 1.65 -17.70
C GLY A 165 8.74 2.12 -18.78
N SER A 166 9.20 2.09 -20.02
CA SER A 166 8.40 2.36 -21.20
C SER A 166 8.93 1.57 -22.39
N TYR A 167 8.05 1.14 -23.27
CA TYR A 167 8.43 0.47 -24.52
C TYR A 167 7.65 1.05 -25.70
N VAL A 168 8.20 0.89 -26.91
CA VAL A 168 7.49 1.28 -28.13
C VAL A 168 6.81 0.04 -28.69
N SER A 169 5.49 0.12 -28.87
CA SER A 169 4.68 -0.92 -29.50
C SER A 169 4.01 -0.39 -30.75
N LYS A 170 3.38 -1.26 -31.53
CA LYS A 170 2.60 -0.88 -32.72
C LYS A 170 1.16 -1.31 -32.54
N THR A 171 0.23 -0.45 -32.95
CA THR A 171 -1.19 -0.78 -33.03
C THR A 171 -1.43 -1.82 -34.13
N ARG A 172 -2.62 -2.43 -34.15
CA ARG A 172 -3.02 -3.35 -35.23
C ARG A 172 -2.97 -2.69 -36.63
N MET A 173 -3.06 -1.35 -36.70
CA MET A 173 -2.94 -0.58 -37.94
C MET A 173 -1.49 -0.15 -38.26
N GLY A 174 -0.50 -0.58 -37.47
CA GLY A 174 0.92 -0.31 -37.70
C GLY A 174 1.43 1.04 -37.17
N VAL A 175 0.60 1.80 -36.44
CA VAL A 175 0.99 3.08 -35.83
C VAL A 175 1.85 2.79 -34.60
N SER A 176 3.05 3.36 -34.54
CA SER A 176 3.92 3.25 -33.36
C SER A 176 3.38 4.10 -32.20
N ALA A 177 3.30 3.52 -31.01
CA ALA A 177 2.90 4.18 -29.78
C ALA A 177 3.90 3.86 -28.66
N THR A 178 4.21 4.84 -27.83
CA THR A 178 5.00 4.64 -26.62
C THR A 178 4.07 4.24 -25.48
N VAL A 179 4.25 3.03 -24.95
CA VAL A 179 3.52 2.49 -23.82
C VAL A 179 4.34 2.72 -22.55
N ARG A 180 3.72 3.27 -21.51
CA ARG A 180 4.34 3.41 -20.19
C ARG A 180 3.96 2.19 -19.36
N SER A 181 4.93 1.57 -18.70
CA SER A 181 4.67 0.42 -17.83
C SER A 181 4.86 0.80 -16.37
N SER A 182 3.94 0.34 -15.54
CA SER A 182 3.97 0.50 -14.09
C SER A 182 3.40 -0.72 -13.39
N VAL A 183 3.84 -0.93 -12.16
CA VAL A 183 3.23 -1.87 -11.23
C VAL A 183 2.51 -1.07 -10.15
N GLN A 184 1.22 -1.28 -10.01
CA GLN A 184 0.42 -0.77 -8.90
C GLN A 184 0.28 -1.89 -7.86
N ILE A 185 0.58 -1.58 -6.61
CA ILE A 185 0.51 -2.51 -5.49
C ILE A 185 -0.49 -1.98 -4.49
N GLU A 186 -1.50 -2.76 -4.21
CA GLU A 186 -2.53 -2.50 -3.22
C GLU A 186 -2.26 -3.38 -2.00
N TYR A 187 -2.27 -2.75 -0.83
CA TYR A 187 -2.09 -3.41 0.45
C TYR A 187 -3.44 -3.40 1.16
N ASP A 188 -4.11 -4.53 1.15
CA ASP A 188 -5.45 -4.69 1.68
C ASP A 188 -5.40 -5.44 3.00
N VAL A 189 -6.29 -5.06 3.93
CA VAL A 189 -6.58 -5.86 5.12
C VAL A 189 -8.00 -6.41 5.00
N ASP A 190 -8.14 -7.73 5.09
CA ASP A 190 -9.44 -8.36 5.32
C ASP A 190 -9.61 -8.52 6.81
N LEU A 191 -10.56 -7.76 7.39
CA LEU A 191 -10.93 -7.82 8.80
C LEU A 191 -11.73 -9.11 9.15
N GLY A 192 -11.79 -10.04 8.20
CA GLY A 192 -12.26 -11.39 8.34
C GLY A 192 -13.77 -11.53 8.34
N SER A 193 -14.23 -12.78 8.41
CA SER A 193 -15.64 -13.13 8.69
C SER A 193 -16.06 -12.79 10.14
N ALA A 194 -15.15 -12.28 10.97
CA ALA A 194 -15.47 -11.80 12.32
C ALA A 194 -16.50 -10.67 12.30
N LEU A 195 -16.54 -9.85 11.25
CA LEU A 195 -17.58 -8.84 11.06
C LEU A 195 -18.94 -9.44 10.65
N SER A 196 -18.97 -10.66 10.08
CA SER A 196 -20.20 -11.36 9.71
C SER A 196 -20.89 -12.09 10.88
N ASP A 197 -20.13 -12.55 11.88
CA ASP A 197 -20.67 -13.32 13.01
C ASP A 197 -20.65 -12.57 14.36
N ARG A 198 -19.90 -11.47 14.48
CA ARG A 198 -19.79 -10.71 15.75
C ARG A 198 -20.55 -9.41 15.70
N ARG A 199 -21.52 -9.29 16.61
CA ARG A 199 -22.15 -8.00 16.93
C ARG A 199 -21.09 -7.10 17.54
N SER A 200 -20.75 -6.02 16.85
CA SER A 200 -20.21 -4.82 17.48
C SER A 200 -21.22 -3.69 17.31
N ASP A 201 -21.33 -2.85 18.32
CA ASP A 201 -22.30 -1.74 18.31
C ASP A 201 -21.93 -0.63 17.31
N CYS A 202 -20.76 -0.74 16.67
CA CYS A 202 -20.28 0.22 15.66
C CYS A 202 -20.48 -0.23 14.21
N LEU A 203 -20.83 -1.50 13.96
CA LEU A 203 -21.08 -1.98 12.60
C LEU A 203 -22.50 -1.63 12.15
N LYS A 204 -22.62 -0.83 11.09
CA LYS A 204 -23.90 -0.58 10.41
C LYS A 204 -24.02 -1.52 9.21
N GLY A 205 -24.53 -2.72 9.44
CA GLY A 205 -24.69 -3.74 8.40
C GLY A 205 -23.49 -4.68 8.30
N SER A 206 -23.41 -5.45 7.20
CA SER A 206 -22.48 -6.59 7.07
C SER A 206 -21.13 -6.27 6.43
N TYR A 207 -20.95 -5.08 5.82
CA TYR A 207 -19.78 -4.80 4.98
C TYR A 207 -19.04 -3.48 5.29
N GLN A 208 -19.73 -2.51 5.90
CA GLN A 208 -19.17 -1.18 6.17
C GLN A 208 -19.62 -0.70 7.56
N ALA A 209 -18.70 -0.09 8.30
CA ALA A 209 -18.98 0.60 9.55
C ALA A 209 -18.87 2.11 9.35
N GLU A 210 -19.69 2.85 10.09
CA GLU A 210 -19.61 4.31 10.16
C GLU A 210 -19.34 4.71 11.60
N TYR A 211 -18.48 5.70 11.80
CA TYR A 211 -18.20 6.23 13.13
C TYR A 211 -18.19 7.76 13.12
N GLU A 212 -18.62 8.34 14.25
CA GLU A 212 -18.54 9.77 14.53
C GLU A 212 -17.62 10.00 15.72
N LEU A 213 -16.76 11.00 15.62
CA LEU A 213 -15.79 11.39 16.64
C LEU A 213 -15.88 12.89 16.91
N ALA A 214 -16.24 13.28 18.13
CA ALA A 214 -16.22 14.68 18.53
C ALA A 214 -14.78 15.19 18.68
N VAL A 215 -14.42 16.23 17.92
CA VAL A 215 -13.09 16.86 17.97
C VAL A 215 -13.24 18.37 17.90
N ALA A 216 -12.69 19.05 18.90
CA ALA A 216 -12.62 20.50 18.91
C ALA A 216 -11.95 21.02 17.64
N ARG A 217 -12.49 22.11 17.08
CA ARG A 217 -12.02 22.68 15.80
C ARG A 217 -10.53 22.97 15.74
N GLU A 218 -9.93 23.34 16.86
CA GLU A 218 -8.48 23.57 17.00
C GLU A 218 -7.62 22.32 16.77
N ASN A 219 -8.15 21.14 17.13
CA ASN A 219 -7.45 19.86 17.03
C ASN A 219 -7.76 19.12 15.73
N ALA A 220 -8.79 19.53 15.00
CA ALA A 220 -9.23 18.85 13.79
C ALA A 220 -8.17 18.80 12.67
N PRO A 221 -7.45 19.90 12.35
CA PRO A 221 -6.40 19.85 11.33
C PRO A 221 -5.28 18.87 11.70
N LEU A 222 -4.92 18.83 12.99
CA LEU A 222 -3.85 17.98 13.48
C LEU A 222 -4.24 16.49 13.42
N LEU A 223 -5.47 16.15 13.79
CA LEU A 223 -5.97 14.78 13.65
C LEU A 223 -6.13 14.36 12.19
N LYS A 224 -6.59 15.25 11.30
CA LYS A 224 -6.70 14.93 9.88
C LYS A 224 -5.34 14.67 9.24
N ALA A 225 -4.32 15.45 9.59
CA ALA A 225 -3.00 15.35 8.97
C ALA A 225 -2.13 14.20 9.51
N ARG A 226 -2.38 13.74 10.74
CA ARG A 226 -1.51 12.76 11.42
C ARG A 226 -2.27 11.64 12.11
N GLY A 227 -3.59 11.60 12.00
CA GLY A 227 -4.40 10.55 12.60
C GLY A 227 -4.25 9.23 11.85
N TYR A 228 -4.51 8.15 12.57
CA TYR A 228 -4.60 6.82 12.03
C TYR A 228 -5.93 6.18 12.43
N LEU A 229 -6.52 5.46 11.49
CA LEU A 229 -7.44 4.37 11.81
C LEU A 229 -6.60 3.14 12.15
N VAL A 230 -6.84 2.56 13.32
CA VAL A 230 -6.00 1.51 13.91
C VAL A 230 -6.84 0.26 14.13
N PHE A 231 -6.46 -0.82 13.47
CA PHE A 231 -7.00 -2.15 13.71
C PHE A 231 -6.06 -2.90 14.64
N THR A 232 -6.54 -3.28 15.82
CA THR A 232 -5.77 -4.11 16.77
C THR A 232 -6.39 -5.50 16.81
N GLY A 233 -5.57 -6.54 16.78
CA GLY A 233 -6.06 -7.92 16.71
C GLY A 233 -4.98 -8.93 16.34
N ARG A 234 -5.38 -9.99 15.66
CA ARG A 234 -4.52 -11.13 15.33
C ARG A 234 -4.60 -11.51 13.86
N LEU A 235 -3.51 -12.03 13.31
CA LEU A 235 -3.47 -12.65 11.99
C LEU A 235 -4.24 -13.97 12.02
N VAL A 236 -5.00 -14.24 10.97
CA VAL A 236 -5.76 -15.48 10.80
C VAL A 236 -5.47 -16.13 9.46
N ALA A 237 -5.51 -17.45 9.39
CA ALA A 237 -5.25 -18.19 8.15
C ALA A 237 -6.24 -17.79 7.02
N PRO A 238 -5.80 -17.61 5.77
CA PRO A 238 -4.48 -17.96 5.20
C PRO A 238 -3.35 -16.94 5.44
N PHE A 239 -3.53 -15.98 6.35
CA PHE A 239 -2.61 -14.90 6.75
C PHE A 239 -2.34 -13.86 5.68
N VAL A 240 -2.10 -14.30 4.44
CA VAL A 240 -1.92 -13.42 3.28
C VAL A 240 -2.36 -14.11 1.99
N ASP A 241 -3.07 -13.37 1.15
CA ASP A 241 -3.33 -13.73 -0.24
C ASP A 241 -2.64 -12.74 -1.19
N ARG A 242 -2.32 -13.22 -2.39
CA ARG A 242 -1.77 -12.39 -3.47
C ARG A 242 -2.55 -12.64 -4.73
N ASP A 243 -3.13 -11.56 -5.23
CA ASP A 243 -3.79 -11.50 -6.53
C ASP A 243 -2.99 -10.61 -7.47
N ASP A 244 -2.81 -11.09 -8.68
CA ASP A 244 -1.97 -10.49 -9.71
C ASP A 244 -2.82 -10.33 -10.98
N THR A 245 -3.12 -9.09 -11.37
CA THR A 245 -3.92 -8.77 -12.55
C THR A 245 -3.05 -8.04 -13.56
N ALA A 246 -2.85 -8.67 -14.73
CA ALA A 246 -2.18 -8.00 -15.83
C ALA A 246 -3.15 -7.02 -16.50
N GLY A 247 -2.83 -5.73 -16.47
CA GLY A 247 -3.47 -4.77 -17.35
C GLY A 247 -3.07 -4.99 -18.80
N SER A 248 -3.85 -4.40 -19.71
CA SER A 248 -3.52 -4.38 -21.13
C SER A 248 -3.63 -2.95 -21.63
N PRO A 249 -2.55 -2.38 -22.20
CA PRO A 249 -2.59 -1.02 -22.70
C PRO A 249 -3.58 -0.93 -23.87
N THR A 250 -4.32 0.17 -23.90
CA THR A 250 -5.23 0.51 -24.99
C THR A 250 -4.73 1.75 -25.74
N LEU A 251 -5.41 2.11 -26.82
CA LEU A 251 -5.11 3.36 -27.53
C LEU A 251 -5.50 4.60 -26.72
N ASP A 252 -6.58 4.49 -25.95
CA ASP A 252 -7.11 5.58 -25.11
C ASP A 252 -6.36 5.68 -23.78
N ASP A 253 -5.84 4.55 -23.29
CA ASP A 253 -4.95 4.47 -22.13
C ASP A 253 -3.67 3.68 -22.47
N PRO A 254 -2.58 4.38 -22.88
CA PRO A 254 -1.31 3.75 -23.24
C PRO A 254 -0.47 3.34 -22.01
N ASN A 255 -1.11 3.12 -20.86
CA ASN A 255 -0.46 2.59 -19.68
C ASN A 255 -0.65 1.07 -19.60
N ASP A 256 0.46 0.37 -19.49
CA ASP A 256 0.54 -1.05 -19.19
C ASP A 256 0.72 -1.20 -17.67
N VAL A 257 -0.41 -1.21 -16.97
CA VAL A 257 -0.45 -1.27 -15.50
C VAL A 257 -0.60 -2.73 -15.07
N TYR A 258 0.39 -3.25 -14.37
CA TYR A 258 0.28 -4.53 -13.69
C TYR A 258 -0.18 -4.28 -12.25
N GLU A 259 -1.35 -4.78 -11.89
CA GLU A 259 -1.91 -4.64 -10.56
C GLU A 259 -1.57 -5.85 -9.70
N ARG A 260 -1.16 -5.60 -8.47
CA ARG A 260 -0.92 -6.62 -7.45
C ARG A 260 -1.64 -6.22 -6.18
N SER A 261 -2.53 -7.07 -5.68
CA SER A 261 -3.06 -6.95 -4.32
C SER A 261 -2.34 -7.92 -3.39
N LEU A 262 -1.96 -7.43 -2.21
CA LEU A 262 -1.54 -8.23 -1.07
C LEU A 262 -2.58 -8.06 0.03
N THR A 263 -3.41 -9.07 0.25
CA THR A 263 -4.48 -9.05 1.26
C THR A 263 -4.02 -9.77 2.52
N VAL A 264 -3.84 -9.03 3.62
CA VAL A 264 -3.53 -9.61 4.94
C VAL A 264 -4.82 -9.95 5.67
N HIS A 265 -4.93 -11.18 6.12
CA HIS A 265 -6.10 -11.68 6.84
C HIS A 265 -5.97 -11.43 8.33
N PHE A 266 -6.90 -10.63 8.87
CA PHE A 266 -6.82 -10.08 10.20
C PHE A 266 -8.15 -10.21 10.93
N GLU A 267 -8.12 -10.66 12.18
CA GLU A 267 -9.28 -10.68 13.06
C GLU A 267 -9.14 -9.56 14.10
N PRO A 268 -9.87 -8.44 13.94
CA PRO A 268 -9.74 -7.32 14.86
C PRO A 268 -10.42 -7.64 16.19
N SER A 269 -9.73 -7.32 17.29
CA SER A 269 -10.30 -7.21 18.63
C SER A 269 -10.83 -5.81 18.90
N THR A 270 -10.17 -4.79 18.35
CA THR A 270 -10.62 -3.39 18.41
C THR A 270 -10.29 -2.63 17.13
N VAL A 271 -11.14 -1.65 16.79
CA VAL A 271 -10.83 -0.58 15.84
C VAL A 271 -10.84 0.74 16.59
N SER A 272 -9.81 1.55 16.42
CA SER A 272 -9.70 2.85 17.08
C SER A 272 -9.25 3.95 16.14
N VAL A 273 -9.57 5.19 16.47
CA VAL A 273 -8.92 6.37 15.88
C VAL A 273 -7.87 6.87 16.85
N ALA A 274 -6.62 6.91 16.42
CA ALA A 274 -5.49 7.40 17.21
C ALA A 274 -4.85 8.61 16.53
N GLY A 275 -4.35 9.55 17.33
CA GLY A 275 -3.67 10.73 16.81
C GLY A 275 -2.86 11.42 17.89
N PRO A 276 -2.17 12.52 17.54
CA PRO A 276 -1.32 13.27 18.48
C PRO A 276 -2.11 14.09 19.52
N ILE A 277 -3.45 14.04 19.50
CA ILE A 277 -4.34 14.86 20.33
C ILE A 277 -4.70 14.22 21.69
N GLY A 278 -4.15 13.04 22.02
CA GLY A 278 -4.39 12.36 23.30
C GLY A 278 -4.57 10.83 23.17
N PRO A 279 -5.14 10.15 24.18
CA PRO A 279 -5.50 8.74 24.07
C PRO A 279 -6.54 8.51 22.95
N ALA A 280 -6.76 7.24 22.57
CA ALA A 280 -7.64 6.86 21.45
C ALA A 280 -8.92 7.70 21.44
N ALA A 281 -9.09 8.49 20.37
CA ALA A 281 -10.16 9.47 20.27
C ALA A 281 -11.52 8.76 20.16
N TRP A 282 -11.53 7.59 19.53
CA TRP A 282 -12.68 6.71 19.39
C TRP A 282 -12.20 5.26 19.39
N THR A 283 -13.00 4.33 19.94
CA THR A 283 -12.71 2.89 19.94
C THR A 283 -14.01 2.09 19.83
N CYS A 284 -13.99 1.08 18.97
CA CYS A 284 -14.97 0.01 18.91
C CYS A 284 -14.32 -1.33 19.23
N SER A 285 -14.96 -2.13 20.08
CA SER A 285 -14.48 -3.45 20.47
C SER A 285 -15.35 -4.55 19.88
N PHE A 286 -14.73 -5.63 19.44
CA PHE A 286 -15.39 -6.83 18.94
C PHE A 286 -15.37 -7.89 20.05
N ARG A 287 -16.53 -8.39 20.46
CA ARG A 287 -16.59 -9.52 21.41
C ARG A 287 -16.34 -10.81 20.66
N SER A 288 -15.42 -11.65 21.14
CA SER A 288 -15.38 -13.05 20.73
C SER A 288 -16.70 -13.72 21.15
N ALA A 289 -17.34 -14.45 20.24
CA ALA A 289 -18.36 -15.41 20.64
C ALA A 289 -17.69 -16.41 21.59
N GLY A 290 -18.12 -16.43 22.86
CA GLY A 290 -17.65 -17.37 23.86
C GLY A 290 -18.15 -18.78 23.59
#